data_AF-A0A930RDJ0-F1
#
_entry.id   AF-A0A930RDJ0-F1
#
_cell.length_a   1.000
_cell.length_b   1.000
_cell.length_c   1.000
_cell.angle_alpha   90.00
_cell.angle_beta   90.00
_cell.angle_gamma   90.00
#
_symmetry.space_group_name_H-M   'P 1'
#
loop_
_entity.id
_entity.type
_entity.pdbx_description
1 polymer ?
#
loop_
_entity_poly.entity_id
_entity_poly.type
_entity_poly.pdbx_seq_one_letter_code
_entity_poly.pdbx_strand_id
1 'polypeptide(L)'
;MNQKEFQTIINKNFEHIPDSLINFSDVKECEFLADKLSFMGYGQNAEGYFKHNNVPNPSQRFHLTEAYFEYKFSKAKDKIEKELIKDCELSGIRCPQLMLWIAEIVQIPEEVLKDAYNYIVKAEEELFHKKGINKGLLGADKYWKIMTENSHITLSEFRTKLKYLEICKIIKNSSDWSEIIANCQSLDF
;
A
#
# COMPACT_ATOMS: atom_id res chain seq x y z
N MET A 1 1.28 18.59 7.41
CA MET A 1 0.16 18.62 6.45
C MET A 1 -1.07 17.97 7.06
N ASN A 2 -2.25 18.55 6.83
CA ASN A 2 -3.51 17.99 7.30
C ASN A 2 -4.06 16.90 6.34
N GLN A 3 -4.96 16.02 6.78
CA GLN A 3 -5.50 14.90 6.01
C GLN A 3 -6.24 15.41 4.78
N LYS A 4 -7.04 16.47 4.92
CA LYS A 4 -7.77 17.04 3.80
C LYS A 4 -6.81 17.59 2.75
N GLU A 5 -5.72 18.23 3.18
CA GLU A 5 -4.62 18.67 2.31
C GLU A 5 -3.96 17.46 1.64
N PHE A 6 -3.66 16.39 2.38
CA PHE A 6 -3.07 15.16 1.84
C PHE A 6 -3.95 14.47 0.81
N GLN A 7 -5.23 14.26 1.13
CA GLN A 7 -6.22 13.71 0.23
C GLN A 7 -6.41 14.62 -0.99
N THR A 8 -6.43 15.95 -0.80
CA THR A 8 -6.48 16.90 -1.90
C THR A 8 -5.26 16.78 -2.80
N ILE A 9 -4.06 16.62 -2.22
CA ILE A 9 -2.81 16.41 -2.96
C ILE A 9 -2.85 15.09 -3.72
N ILE A 10 -3.25 13.99 -3.08
CA ILE A 10 -3.39 12.68 -3.76
C ILE A 10 -4.41 12.78 -4.88
N ASN A 11 -5.62 13.28 -4.60
CA ASN A 11 -6.68 13.36 -5.59
C ASN A 11 -6.33 14.33 -6.73
N LYS A 12 -5.55 15.39 -6.48
CA LYS A 12 -5.07 16.30 -7.53
C LYS A 12 -3.98 15.68 -8.41
N ASN A 13 -3.04 14.94 -7.82
CA ASN A 13 -1.91 14.38 -8.56
C ASN A 13 -2.24 13.02 -9.21
N PHE A 14 -3.29 12.35 -8.74
CA PHE A 14 -3.67 11.00 -9.15
C PHE A 14 -5.18 10.89 -9.44
N GLU A 15 -5.80 11.97 -9.95
CA GLU A 15 -7.25 12.05 -10.24
C GLU A 15 -7.70 11.06 -11.31
N HIS A 16 -6.79 10.70 -12.23
CA HIS A 16 -7.06 9.80 -13.34
C HIS A 16 -7.11 8.33 -12.93
N ILE A 17 -6.76 8.00 -11.69
CA ILE A 17 -6.84 6.62 -11.20
C ILE A 17 -8.28 6.33 -10.77
N PRO A 18 -8.97 5.39 -11.44
CA PRO A 18 -10.34 5.07 -11.09
C PRO A 18 -10.43 4.52 -9.66
N ASP A 19 -11.56 4.76 -9.01
CA ASP A 19 -11.82 4.19 -7.68
C ASP A 19 -11.92 2.66 -7.72
N SER A 20 -12.23 2.06 -8.87
CA SER A 20 -12.35 0.61 -9.06
C SER A 20 -11.61 0.13 -10.31
N LEU A 21 -10.96 -1.03 -10.22
CA LEU A 21 -10.34 -1.73 -11.35
C LEU A 21 -11.25 -2.87 -11.82
N ILE A 22 -11.99 -2.66 -12.90
CA ILE A 22 -13.17 -3.49 -13.22
C ILE A 22 -12.83 -4.78 -13.99
N ASN A 23 -11.81 -4.78 -14.85
CA ASN A 23 -11.69 -5.83 -15.87
C ASN A 23 -10.32 -6.51 -15.93
N PHE A 24 -10.22 -7.77 -15.45
CA PHE A 24 -8.99 -8.56 -15.33
C PHE A 24 -8.15 -8.72 -16.61
N SER A 25 -8.73 -8.47 -17.79
CA SER A 25 -8.01 -8.45 -19.07
C SER A 25 -6.99 -7.31 -19.18
N ASP A 26 -7.11 -6.29 -18.33
CA ASP A 26 -6.45 -5.00 -18.52
C ASP A 26 -5.30 -4.78 -17.50
N VAL A 27 -4.69 -5.87 -16.98
CA VAL A 27 -3.48 -5.80 -16.11
C VAL A 27 -2.39 -4.91 -16.71
N LYS A 28 -2.30 -4.87 -18.04
CA LYS A 28 -1.32 -4.07 -18.78
C LYS A 28 -1.62 -2.57 -18.75
N GLU A 29 -2.83 -2.18 -18.34
CA GLU A 29 -3.28 -0.79 -18.18
C GLU A 29 -3.10 -0.31 -16.73
N CYS A 30 -2.71 -1.19 -15.79
CA CYS A 30 -2.33 -0.77 -14.44
C CYS A 30 -1.01 0.01 -14.50
N GLU A 31 -1.10 1.34 -14.43
CA GLU A 31 0.04 2.24 -14.37
C GLU A 31 0.92 1.96 -13.14
N PHE A 32 0.31 1.56 -12.02
CA PHE A 32 0.96 1.42 -10.72
C PHE A 32 1.20 -0.05 -10.35
N LEU A 33 2.41 -0.36 -9.91
CA LEU A 33 2.82 -1.70 -9.46
C LEU A 33 2.00 -2.17 -8.27
N ALA A 34 1.61 -1.26 -7.37
CA ALA A 34 0.79 -1.61 -6.21
C ALA A 34 -0.62 -2.07 -6.61
N ASP A 35 -1.23 -1.41 -7.58
CA ASP A 35 -2.52 -1.83 -8.13
C ASP A 35 -2.41 -3.12 -8.91
N LYS A 36 -1.36 -3.27 -9.73
CA LYS A 36 -1.05 -4.52 -10.42
C LYS A 36 -0.88 -5.69 -9.44
N LEU A 37 -0.22 -5.47 -8.31
CA LEU A 37 -0.02 -6.48 -7.27
C LEU A 37 -1.36 -6.97 -6.72
N SER A 38 -2.26 -6.05 -6.36
CA SER A 38 -3.61 -6.38 -5.89
C SER A 38 -4.46 -7.06 -6.94
N PHE A 39 -4.41 -6.57 -8.16
CA PHE A 39 -5.23 -7.03 -9.27
C PHE A 39 -4.86 -8.45 -9.73
N MET A 40 -3.58 -8.80 -9.65
CA MET A 40 -3.09 -10.16 -9.86
C MET A 40 -3.38 -11.10 -8.67
N GLY A 41 -4.05 -10.62 -7.63
CA GLY A 41 -4.39 -11.41 -6.44
C GLY A 41 -3.22 -11.62 -5.47
N TYR A 42 -2.13 -10.86 -5.58
CA TYR A 42 -1.01 -10.90 -4.63
C TYR A 42 -1.24 -9.99 -3.42
N GLY A 43 -0.50 -10.23 -2.33
CA GLY A 43 -0.59 -9.53 -1.05
C GLY A 43 -1.63 -10.10 -0.10
N GLN A 44 -2.35 -9.28 0.67
CA GLN A 44 -3.23 -9.83 1.74
C GLN A 44 -4.49 -10.55 1.26
N ASN A 45 -5.01 -10.23 0.07
CA ASN A 45 -6.28 -10.77 -0.42
C ASN A 45 -6.07 -11.52 -1.75
N ALA A 46 -6.61 -12.75 -1.83
CA ALA A 46 -6.59 -13.59 -3.04
C ALA A 46 -7.65 -13.20 -4.08
N GLU A 47 -8.69 -12.45 -3.69
CA GLU A 47 -9.84 -12.11 -4.55
C GLU A 47 -9.89 -10.64 -4.98
N GLY A 48 -8.81 -9.88 -4.77
CA GLY A 48 -8.80 -8.44 -5.02
C GLY A 48 -9.53 -7.69 -3.90
N TYR A 49 -8.75 -6.92 -3.13
CA TYR A 49 -9.21 -5.86 -2.25
C TYR A 49 -10.14 -6.23 -1.08
N PHE A 50 -10.22 -5.34 -0.07
CA PHE A 50 -11.28 -5.43 0.92
C PHE A 50 -12.58 -5.15 0.19
N LYS A 51 -13.57 -6.05 0.23
CA LYS A 51 -14.92 -5.72 -0.21
C LYS A 51 -15.40 -4.52 0.60
N HIS A 52 -15.31 -3.34 0.02
CA HIS A 52 -16.03 -2.18 0.48
C HIS A 52 -17.41 -2.29 -0.18
N ASN A 53 -18.49 -2.28 0.60
CA ASN A 53 -19.82 -2.72 0.15
C ASN A 53 -20.32 -2.10 -1.17
N ASN A 54 -19.71 -0.99 -1.64
CA ASN A 54 -20.08 -0.26 -2.84
C ASN A 54 -19.01 -0.30 -3.97
N VAL A 55 -17.83 -0.89 -3.76
CA VAL A 55 -16.72 -0.90 -4.75
C VAL A 55 -16.13 -2.30 -4.85
N PRO A 56 -16.25 -2.98 -6.01
CA PRO A 56 -15.88 -4.40 -6.14
C PRO A 56 -14.37 -4.65 -6.12
N ASN A 57 -13.57 -3.76 -6.73
CA ASN A 57 -12.11 -3.88 -6.82
C ASN A 57 -11.43 -2.52 -6.56
N PRO A 58 -11.51 -1.96 -5.34
CA PRO A 58 -11.10 -0.59 -5.09
C PRO A 58 -9.61 -0.37 -5.32
N SER A 59 -9.16 0.66 -6.07
CA SER A 59 -7.73 0.93 -6.28
C SER A 59 -6.96 1.17 -4.96
N GLN A 60 -5.63 1.08 -4.97
CA GLN A 60 -4.82 1.40 -3.79
C GLN A 60 -4.92 2.88 -3.40
N ARG A 61 -5.21 3.77 -4.36
CA ARG A 61 -5.62 5.15 -4.06
C ARG A 61 -6.87 5.16 -3.18
N PHE A 62 -7.96 4.51 -3.61
CA PHE A 62 -9.20 4.41 -2.84
C PHE A 62 -8.97 3.75 -1.46
N HIS A 63 -8.18 2.68 -1.42
CA HIS A 63 -7.85 1.98 -0.18
C HIS A 63 -7.15 2.91 0.83
N LEU A 64 -6.26 3.78 0.38
CA LEU A 64 -5.62 4.76 1.25
C LEU A 64 -6.56 5.90 1.63
N THR A 65 -7.15 6.57 0.64
CA THR A 65 -7.85 7.85 0.84
C THR A 65 -9.21 7.69 1.52
N GLU A 66 -9.93 6.63 1.18
CA GLU A 66 -11.27 6.36 1.70
C GLU A 66 -11.17 5.32 2.83
N ALA A 67 -10.79 4.08 2.52
CA ALA A 67 -10.98 2.97 3.46
C ALA A 67 -10.05 3.04 4.69
N TYR A 68 -8.75 3.26 4.50
CA TYR A 68 -7.78 3.26 5.60
C TYR A 68 -8.00 4.45 6.54
N PHE A 69 -8.11 5.65 5.97
CA PHE A 69 -8.34 6.86 6.75
C PHE A 69 -9.71 6.84 7.44
N GLU A 70 -10.80 6.53 6.74
CA GLU A 70 -12.14 6.44 7.34
C GLU A 70 -12.16 5.46 8.52
N TYR A 71 -11.59 4.28 8.35
CA TYR A 71 -11.49 3.29 9.44
C TYR A 71 -10.73 3.85 10.65
N LYS A 72 -9.54 4.42 10.44
CA LYS A 72 -8.71 4.97 11.53
C LYS A 72 -9.43 6.09 12.28
N PHE A 73 -10.13 6.98 11.58
CA PHE A 73 -10.87 8.07 12.21
C PHE A 73 -12.14 7.62 12.92
N SER A 74 -12.85 6.61 12.40
CA SER A 74 -14.04 6.05 13.05
C SER A 74 -13.72 5.40 14.41
N LYS A 75 -12.47 4.96 14.61
CA LYS A 75 -11.99 4.30 15.83
C LYS A 75 -11.26 5.24 16.80
N ALA A 76 -11.01 6.50 16.42
CA ALA A 76 -10.32 7.47 17.28
C ALA A 76 -11.24 7.97 18.41
N LYS A 77 -10.76 7.87 19.66
CA LYS A 77 -11.54 8.21 20.87
C LYS A 77 -11.85 9.70 21.02
N ASP A 78 -10.98 10.59 20.54
CA ASP A 78 -11.12 12.04 20.68
C ASP A 78 -11.25 12.75 19.33
N LYS A 79 -12.14 13.76 19.24
CA LYS A 79 -12.50 14.47 18.00
C LYS A 79 -11.49 15.51 17.52
N ILE A 80 -10.50 15.89 18.32
CA ILE A 80 -9.84 17.20 18.20
C ILE A 80 -8.42 17.17 17.59
N GLU A 81 -7.81 16.00 17.35
CA GLU A 81 -6.53 15.91 16.59
C GLU A 81 -6.72 15.32 15.19
N LYS A 82 -7.97 15.26 14.71
CA LYS A 82 -8.42 14.54 13.50
C LYS A 82 -7.97 15.14 12.17
N GLU A 83 -7.01 16.05 12.19
CA GLU A 83 -6.66 16.80 11.00
C GLU A 83 -5.28 16.45 10.48
N LEU A 84 -4.32 15.88 11.21
CA LEU A 84 -2.95 15.77 10.68
C LEU A 84 -2.61 14.33 10.24
N ILE A 85 -1.96 14.18 9.08
CA ILE A 85 -1.47 12.86 8.59
C ILE A 85 -0.59 12.18 9.64
N LYS A 86 0.13 12.99 10.41
CA LYS A 86 1.03 12.55 11.49
C LYS A 86 0.35 11.62 12.49
N ASP A 87 -0.98 11.71 12.61
CA ASP A 87 -1.83 10.99 13.55
C ASP A 87 -2.46 9.72 12.93
N CYS A 88 -2.29 9.49 11.62
CA CYS A 88 -2.81 8.31 10.91
C CYS A 88 -1.93 7.05 11.03
N GLU A 89 -0.83 7.10 11.80
CA GLU A 89 0.11 6.01 12.06
C GLU A 89 0.46 5.15 10.81
N LEU A 90 0.89 5.79 9.72
CA LEU A 90 1.25 5.09 8.47
C LEU A 90 2.29 3.98 8.67
N SER A 91 3.18 4.12 9.68
CA SER A 91 4.15 3.10 10.09
C SER A 91 3.52 1.80 10.61
N GLY A 92 2.25 1.87 11.02
CA GLY A 92 1.45 0.72 11.46
C GLY A 92 0.87 -0.10 10.30
N ILE A 93 0.94 0.40 9.06
CA ILE A 93 0.44 -0.34 7.89
C ILE A 93 1.24 -1.62 7.70
N ARG A 94 0.51 -2.72 7.52
CA ARG A 94 1.07 -4.06 7.26
C ARG A 94 0.65 -4.59 5.89
N CYS A 95 -0.25 -3.92 5.18
CA CYS A 95 -0.70 -4.29 3.83
C CYS A 95 0.43 -4.06 2.83
N PRO A 96 1.01 -5.12 2.21
CA PRO A 96 2.13 -4.98 1.29
C PRO A 96 1.74 -4.12 0.08
N GLN A 97 0.52 -4.25 -0.42
CA GLN A 97 0.03 -3.47 -1.55
C GLN A 97 -0.08 -1.98 -1.18
N LEU A 98 -0.58 -1.66 0.02
CA LEU A 98 -0.68 -0.28 0.50
C LEU A 98 0.69 0.34 0.80
N MET A 99 1.63 -0.44 1.35
CA MET A 99 3.01 0.01 1.54
C MET A 99 3.70 0.31 0.21
N LEU A 100 3.53 -0.57 -0.78
CA LEU A 100 4.06 -0.38 -2.13
C LEU A 100 3.44 0.85 -2.80
N TRP A 101 2.12 1.05 -2.65
CA TRP A 101 1.42 2.23 -3.15
C TRP A 101 1.98 3.53 -2.58
N ILE A 102 2.12 3.60 -1.25
CA ILE A 102 2.69 4.78 -0.57
C ILE A 102 4.11 5.06 -1.07
N ALA A 103 4.93 4.02 -1.25
CA ALA A 103 6.28 4.15 -1.78
C ALA A 103 6.28 4.66 -3.23
N GLU A 104 5.33 4.19 -4.04
CA GLU A 104 5.20 4.54 -5.44
C GLU A 104 4.75 6.00 -5.63
N ILE A 105 3.77 6.48 -4.85
CA ILE A 105 3.28 7.87 -4.96
C ILE A 105 4.29 8.91 -4.45
N VAL A 106 5.20 8.54 -3.53
CA VAL A 106 6.33 9.41 -3.13
C VAL A 106 7.53 9.28 -4.08
N GLN A 107 7.38 8.52 -5.16
CA GLN A 107 8.32 8.41 -6.28
C GLN A 107 9.73 7.97 -5.87
N ILE A 108 9.83 6.97 -4.99
CA ILE A 108 11.14 6.30 -4.78
C ILE A 108 11.62 5.65 -6.08
N PRO A 109 12.92 5.33 -6.22
CA PRO A 109 13.47 4.82 -7.47
C PRO A 109 12.74 3.58 -7.99
N GLU A 110 12.52 3.53 -9.31
CA GLU A 110 11.70 2.50 -9.97
C GLU A 110 12.28 1.10 -9.77
N GLU A 111 13.61 0.97 -9.76
CA GLU A 111 14.32 -0.28 -9.50
C GLU A 111 14.02 -0.85 -8.11
N VAL A 112 13.86 0.03 -7.10
CA VAL A 112 13.52 -0.37 -5.72
C VAL A 112 12.08 -0.85 -5.67
N LEU A 113 11.15 -0.13 -6.31
CA LEU A 113 9.75 -0.53 -6.41
C LEU A 113 9.61 -1.89 -7.11
N LYS A 114 10.31 -2.09 -8.22
CA LYS A 114 10.34 -3.36 -8.97
C LYS A 114 10.95 -4.49 -8.15
N ASP A 115 12.02 -4.25 -7.40
CA ASP A 115 12.61 -5.26 -6.52
C ASP A 115 11.64 -5.68 -5.41
N ALA A 116 11.02 -4.71 -4.72
CA ALA A 116 10.02 -4.98 -3.68
C ALA A 116 8.78 -5.70 -4.23
N TYR A 117 8.27 -5.28 -5.39
CA TYR A 117 7.17 -5.96 -6.10
C TYR A 117 7.54 -7.42 -6.40
N ASN A 118 8.68 -7.65 -7.04
CA ASN A 118 9.13 -8.99 -7.43
C ASN A 118 9.42 -9.88 -6.22
N TYR A 119 9.87 -9.31 -5.10
CA TYR A 119 10.09 -10.02 -3.85
C TYR A 119 8.81 -10.69 -3.34
N ILE A 120 7.68 -9.97 -3.36
CA ILE A 120 6.37 -10.52 -2.97
C ILE A 120 5.87 -11.52 -4.02
N VAL A 121 5.86 -11.13 -5.29
CA VAL A 121 5.32 -11.96 -6.38
C VAL A 121 5.99 -13.33 -6.44
N LYS A 122 7.34 -13.37 -6.41
CA LYS A 122 8.08 -14.64 -6.49
C LYS A 122 7.73 -15.59 -5.35
N ALA A 123 7.58 -15.08 -4.14
CA ALA A 123 7.26 -15.92 -3.00
C ALA A 123 5.81 -16.39 -3.02
N GLU A 124 4.88 -15.55 -3.43
CA GLU A 124 3.48 -15.94 -3.54
C GLU A 124 3.22 -16.92 -4.68
N GLU A 125 3.90 -16.76 -5.82
CA GLU A 125 3.93 -17.76 -6.90
C GLU A 125 4.40 -19.12 -6.39
N GLU A 126 5.47 -19.14 -5.62
CA GLU A 126 5.99 -20.38 -5.04
C GLU A 126 5.00 -21.01 -4.04
N LEU A 127 4.43 -20.21 -3.13
CA LEU A 127 3.58 -20.72 -2.05
C LEU A 127 2.17 -21.09 -2.49
N PHE A 128 1.49 -20.18 -3.15
CA PHE A 128 0.06 -20.31 -3.40
C PHE A 128 -0.23 -21.00 -4.73
N HIS A 129 0.61 -20.78 -5.75
CA HIS A 129 0.42 -21.41 -7.06
C HIS A 129 1.14 -22.75 -7.17
N LYS A 130 2.43 -22.83 -6.82
CA LYS A 130 3.20 -24.09 -6.98
C LYS A 130 2.96 -25.09 -5.84
N LYS A 131 2.99 -24.64 -4.59
CA LYS A 131 2.75 -25.52 -3.43
C LYS A 131 1.26 -25.70 -3.11
N GLY A 132 0.36 -24.98 -3.78
CA GLY A 132 -1.09 -25.14 -3.65
C GLY A 132 -1.65 -24.74 -2.29
N ILE A 133 -0.95 -23.87 -1.53
CA ILE A 133 -1.49 -23.35 -0.27
C ILE A 133 -2.71 -22.48 -0.61
N ASN A 134 -3.87 -22.77 0.00
CA ASN A 134 -5.03 -21.92 -0.19
C ASN A 134 -4.84 -20.60 0.56
N LYS A 135 -4.75 -19.51 -0.19
CA LYS A 135 -4.56 -18.16 0.34
C LYS A 135 -5.82 -17.67 1.05
N GLY A 136 -7.00 -17.75 0.44
CA GLY A 136 -8.24 -17.17 0.98
C GLY A 136 -8.12 -15.67 1.34
N LEU A 137 -9.06 -15.16 2.14
CA LEU A 137 -8.93 -13.83 2.78
C LEU A 137 -8.00 -13.94 3.99
N LEU A 138 -6.84 -13.29 3.94
CA LEU A 138 -5.87 -13.24 5.03
C LEU A 138 -5.83 -11.84 5.63
N GLY A 139 -6.13 -11.73 6.92
CA GLY A 139 -5.71 -10.55 7.68
C GLY A 139 -4.18 -10.41 7.62
N ALA A 140 -3.70 -9.17 7.76
CA ALA A 140 -2.28 -8.84 7.62
C ALA A 140 -1.33 -9.75 8.40
N ASP A 141 -1.68 -10.05 9.64
CA ASP A 141 -0.89 -10.86 10.55
C ASP A 141 -0.76 -12.29 10.07
N LYS A 142 -1.88 -12.86 9.58
CA LYS A 142 -1.91 -14.22 9.04
C LYS A 142 -1.12 -14.32 7.74
N TYR A 143 -1.22 -13.30 6.88
CA TYR A 143 -0.42 -13.21 5.66
C TYR A 143 1.08 -13.28 5.98
N TRP A 144 1.59 -12.37 6.81
CA TRP A 144 3.02 -12.33 7.14
C TRP A 144 3.50 -13.58 7.87
N LYS A 145 2.64 -14.19 8.70
CA LYS A 145 2.94 -15.47 9.34
C LYS A 145 3.18 -16.57 8.31
N ILE A 146 2.28 -16.73 7.35
CA ILE A 146 2.41 -17.73 6.27
C ILE A 146 3.67 -17.48 5.44
N MET A 147 3.93 -16.23 5.04
CA MET A 147 5.12 -15.86 4.28
C MET A 147 6.42 -16.18 5.03
N THR A 148 6.44 -15.90 6.34
CA THR A 148 7.61 -16.16 7.19
C THR A 148 7.84 -17.67 7.35
N GLU A 149 6.78 -18.42 7.65
CA GLU A 149 6.87 -19.86 7.93
C GLU A 149 7.22 -20.68 6.68
N ASN A 150 6.81 -20.24 5.49
CA ASN A 150 6.92 -21.05 4.27
C ASN A 150 7.93 -20.55 3.24
N SER A 151 8.34 -19.27 3.32
CA SER A 151 9.26 -18.63 2.38
C SER A 151 10.36 -17.81 3.05
N HIS A 152 10.42 -17.79 4.38
CA HIS A 152 11.34 -16.93 5.16
C HIS A 152 11.22 -15.43 4.84
N ILE A 153 10.12 -15.02 4.22
CA ILE A 153 9.86 -13.61 3.91
C ILE A 153 9.15 -12.95 5.08
N THR A 154 9.75 -11.87 5.58
CA THR A 154 9.20 -11.13 6.72
C THR A 154 8.67 -9.75 6.32
N LEU A 155 7.73 -9.25 7.13
CA LEU A 155 7.30 -7.85 7.07
C LEU A 155 8.47 -6.88 7.26
N SER A 156 9.44 -7.23 8.11
CA SER A 156 10.59 -6.38 8.40
C SER A 156 11.48 -6.20 7.18
N GLU A 157 11.79 -7.28 6.47
CA GLU A 157 12.59 -7.23 5.24
C GLU A 157 11.87 -6.43 4.15
N PHE A 158 10.57 -6.69 3.97
CA PHE A 158 9.79 -5.94 2.97
C PHE A 158 9.76 -4.43 3.27
N ARG A 159 9.58 -4.05 4.55
CA ARG A 159 9.68 -2.64 4.97
C ARG A 159 11.07 -2.06 4.75
N THR A 160 12.12 -2.86 4.97
CA THR A 160 13.51 -2.43 4.79
C THR A 160 13.81 -2.16 3.32
N LYS A 161 13.37 -3.03 2.41
CA LYS A 161 13.51 -2.84 0.95
C LYS A 161 12.92 -1.52 0.47
N LEU A 162 11.76 -1.14 1.01
CA LEU A 162 11.11 0.12 0.67
C LEU A 162 11.59 1.31 1.51
N LYS A 163 12.47 1.11 2.50
CA LYS A 163 12.74 2.11 3.56
C LYS A 163 11.46 2.74 4.12
N TYR A 164 10.46 1.89 4.33
CA TYR A 164 9.08 2.33 4.55
C TYR A 164 8.94 3.16 5.83
N LEU A 165 9.74 2.87 6.86
CA LEU A 165 9.70 3.63 8.11
C LEU A 165 10.28 5.04 7.92
N GLU A 166 11.30 5.19 7.08
CA GLU A 166 11.90 6.47 6.70
C GLU A 166 10.91 7.30 5.88
N ILE A 167 10.26 6.69 4.88
CA ILE A 167 9.17 7.32 4.11
C ILE A 167 8.08 7.83 5.06
N CYS A 168 7.61 6.98 5.98
CA CYS A 168 6.60 7.37 6.97
C CYS A 168 7.05 8.57 7.82
N LYS A 169 8.32 8.63 8.23
CA LYS A 169 8.89 9.75 9.00
C LYS A 169 8.92 11.03 8.16
N ILE A 170 9.30 10.94 6.89
CA ILE A 170 9.33 12.09 5.96
C ILE A 170 7.91 12.65 5.78
N ILE A 171 6.94 11.80 5.43
CA ILE A 171 5.52 12.21 5.28
C ILE A 171 5.00 12.85 6.58
N LYS A 172 5.35 12.27 7.74
CA LYS A 172 4.92 12.76 9.05
C LYS A 172 5.42 14.17 9.35
N ASN A 173 6.65 14.48 8.97
CA ASN A 173 7.34 15.70 9.39
C ASN A 173 7.24 16.84 8.37
N SER A 174 6.85 16.54 7.13
CA SER A 174 6.75 17.56 6.08
C SER A 174 5.35 18.21 6.00
N SER A 175 5.33 19.45 5.53
CA SER A 175 4.12 20.20 5.17
C SER A 175 3.92 20.33 3.66
N ASP A 176 4.88 19.92 2.84
CA ASP A 176 4.90 20.12 1.40
C ASP A 176 5.12 18.81 0.63
N TRP A 177 4.35 18.61 -0.43
CA TRP A 177 4.42 17.37 -1.22
C TRP A 177 5.72 17.26 -2.02
N SER A 178 6.24 18.38 -2.52
CA SER A 178 7.48 18.41 -3.29
C SER A 178 8.68 18.09 -2.39
N GLU A 179 8.67 18.59 -1.16
CA GLU A 179 9.64 18.25 -0.12
C GLU A 179 9.58 16.75 0.22
N ILE A 180 8.38 16.17 0.36
CA ILE A 180 8.22 14.71 0.59
C ILE A 180 8.90 13.92 -0.54
N ILE A 181 8.61 14.24 -1.79
CA ILE A 181 9.20 13.56 -2.95
C ILE A 181 10.73 13.70 -2.94
N ALA A 182 11.24 14.93 -2.81
CA ALA A 182 12.67 15.19 -2.85
C ALA A 182 13.43 14.44 -1.73
N ASN A 183 12.89 14.45 -0.51
CA ASN A 183 13.49 13.76 0.62
C ASN A 183 13.41 12.23 0.47
N CYS A 184 12.30 11.69 -0.02
CA CYS A 184 12.15 10.25 -0.28
C CYS A 184 13.10 9.77 -1.39
N GLN A 185 13.29 10.55 -2.44
CA GLN A 185 14.23 10.25 -3.53
C GLN A 185 15.69 10.33 -3.10
N SER A 186 16.00 11.11 -2.06
CA SER A 186 17.36 11.22 -1.50
C SER A 186 17.76 10.08 -0.57
N LEU A 187 16.87 9.12 -0.29
CA LEU A 187 17.16 7.97 0.55
C LEU A 187 18.17 7.01 -0.14
N ASP A 188 19.12 6.50 0.64
CA ASP A 188 20.21 5.61 0.13
C ASP A 188 19.81 4.12 0.04
N PHE A 189 19.04 3.73 -0.98
CA PHE A 189 18.36 2.42 -1.08
C PHE A 189 19.27 1.19 -1.20
#